data_AF-A0A7D7VC28-F1
#
_entry.id   AF-A0A7D7VC28-F1
#
_cell.length_a   1.000
_cell.length_b   1.000
_cell.length_c   1.000
_cell.angle_alpha   90.00
_cell.angle_beta   90.00
_cell.angle_gamma   90.00
#
_symmetry.space_group_name_H-M   'P 1'
#
loop_
_entity.id
_entity.type
_entity.pdbx_description
1 polymer ?
#
loop_
_entity_poly.entity_id
_entity_poly.type
_entity_poly.pdbx_seq_one_letter_code
_entity_poly.pdbx_strand_id
1 'polypeptide(L)'
;MINIDMKKHLALIFTLFFITLISGCVGAGSPPKMTQLQIRQMQTREYEAPKEVVIEASLGFLQDEGYIIKNANEKLGIVYGTKEVDVESGWNKFFGGLSKGLDGDNDVAWDKNSVHEISVNVRGFGKKSKVRVISQVKIYDTRGAVSKVAQITDEEFYKNIFYIIDKGVFLHQEGL
;
A
#
# COMPACT_ATOMS: atom_id res chain seq x y z
N MET A 1 -69.48 -2.25 -23.73
CA MET A 1 -68.66 -2.65 -24.89
C MET A 1 -67.39 -1.79 -24.87
N ILE A 2 -66.32 -2.25 -24.21
CA ILE A 2 -65.09 -1.45 -24.07
C ILE A 2 -64.31 -1.57 -25.39
N ASN A 3 -64.16 -0.45 -26.08
CA ASN A 3 -63.56 -0.34 -27.41
C ASN A 3 -62.15 -0.95 -27.45
N ILE A 4 -61.91 -1.80 -28.45
CA ILE A 4 -60.66 -2.55 -28.65
C ILE A 4 -59.44 -1.60 -28.79
N ASP A 5 -59.63 -0.38 -29.29
CA ASP A 5 -58.54 0.60 -29.44
C ASP A 5 -58.11 1.25 -28.11
N MET A 6 -59.00 1.39 -27.13
CA MET A 6 -58.63 1.95 -25.82
C MET A 6 -57.76 0.97 -25.02
N LYS A 7 -57.96 -0.35 -25.19
CA LYS A 7 -57.09 -1.39 -24.61
C LYS A 7 -55.69 -1.39 -25.24
N LYS A 8 -55.57 -1.10 -26.54
CA LYS A 8 -54.27 -1.03 -27.23
C LYS A 8 -53.46 0.17 -26.76
N HIS A 9 -54.09 1.35 -26.60
CA HIS A 9 -53.41 2.53 -26.07
C HIS A 9 -53.02 2.38 -24.59
N LEU A 10 -53.87 1.74 -23.78
CA LEU A 10 -53.55 1.45 -22.38
C LEU A 10 -52.39 0.44 -22.26
N ALA A 11 -52.37 -0.58 -23.12
CA ALA A 11 -51.25 -1.53 -23.20
C ALA A 11 -49.95 -0.85 -23.65
N LEU A 12 -50.02 0.06 -24.64
CA LEU A 12 -48.84 0.79 -25.15
C LEU A 12 -48.25 1.74 -24.11
N ILE A 13 -49.08 2.40 -23.31
CA ILE A 13 -48.66 3.25 -22.19
C ILE A 13 -48.03 2.40 -21.08
N PHE A 14 -48.59 1.22 -20.80
CA PHE A 14 -48.04 0.30 -19.79
C PHE A 14 -46.69 -0.30 -20.22
N THR A 15 -46.52 -0.62 -21.51
CA THR A 15 -45.23 -1.07 -22.07
C THR A 15 -44.18 0.04 -22.05
N LEU A 16 -44.57 1.29 -22.32
CA LEU A 16 -43.65 2.44 -22.28
C LEU A 16 -43.20 2.78 -20.85
N PHE A 17 -44.08 2.62 -19.86
CA PHE A 17 -43.75 2.78 -18.44
C PHE A 17 -42.84 1.65 -17.90
N PHE A 18 -42.91 0.46 -18.49
CA PHE A 18 -42.04 -0.67 -18.11
C PHE A 18 -40.61 -0.51 -18.65
N ILE A 19 -40.43 0.22 -19.76
CA ILE A 19 -39.11 0.48 -20.38
C ILE A 19 -38.31 1.53 -19.60
N THR A 20 -38.97 2.50 -18.95
CA THR A 20 -38.29 3.54 -18.15
C THR A 20 -37.78 3.02 -16.80
N LEU A 21 -38.32 1.90 -16.30
CA LEU A 21 -37.90 1.25 -15.05
C LEU A 21 -36.59 0.45 -15.17
N ILE A 22 -36.08 0.23 -16.39
CA ILE A 22 -34.84 -0.53 -16.64
C ILE A 22 -33.60 0.38 -16.74
N SER A 23 -33.74 1.69 -16.50
CA SER A 23 -32.59 2.58 -16.30
C SER A 23 -31.99 2.32 -14.91
N GLY A 24 -31.33 1.16 -14.82
CA GLY A 24 -30.58 0.72 -13.65
C GLY A 24 -29.50 1.73 -13.30
N CYS A 25 -29.38 1.95 -11.99
CA CYS A 25 -28.36 2.73 -11.33
C CYS A 25 -26.96 2.31 -11.84
N VAL A 26 -26.33 3.13 -12.67
CA VAL A 26 -24.87 3.14 -12.83
C VAL A 26 -24.33 3.69 -11.51
N GLY A 27 -24.25 2.81 -10.51
CA GLY A 27 -23.46 3.09 -9.33
C GLY A 27 -22.03 3.29 -9.78
N ALA A 28 -21.49 4.49 -9.54
CA ALA A 28 -20.07 4.76 -9.70
C ALA A 28 -19.30 3.70 -8.90
N GLY A 29 -18.79 2.68 -9.60
CA GLY A 29 -18.07 1.58 -9.01
C GLY A 29 -16.89 2.17 -8.25
N SER A 30 -16.90 2.04 -6.92
CA SER A 30 -15.69 2.28 -6.14
C SER A 30 -14.57 1.47 -6.77
N PRO A 31 -13.35 2.04 -6.93
CA PRO A 31 -12.24 1.32 -7.54
C PRO A 31 -12.09 -0.04 -6.85
N PRO A 32 -11.81 -1.12 -7.60
CA PRO A 32 -11.79 -2.46 -7.06
C PRO A 32 -10.85 -2.51 -5.86
N LYS A 33 -11.42 -2.72 -4.67
CA LYS A 33 -10.64 -2.87 -3.45
C LYS A 33 -9.76 -4.11 -3.63
N MET A 34 -8.45 -3.90 -3.71
CA MET A 34 -7.50 -5.00 -3.94
C MET A 34 -7.74 -6.13 -2.94
N THR A 35 -7.67 -7.37 -3.43
CA THR A 35 -7.82 -8.54 -2.56
C THR A 35 -6.63 -8.63 -1.61
N GLN A 36 -6.83 -9.20 -0.41
CA GLN A 36 -5.72 -9.44 0.51
C GLN A 36 -4.59 -10.29 -0.11
N LEU A 37 -4.92 -11.16 -1.06
CA LEU A 37 -3.93 -11.98 -1.77
C LEU A 37 -3.06 -11.14 -2.69
N GLN A 38 -3.65 -10.24 -3.47
CA GLN A 38 -2.90 -9.33 -4.35
C GLN A 38 -1.95 -8.44 -3.55
N ILE A 39 -2.41 -7.89 -2.41
CA ILE A 39 -1.56 -7.10 -1.52
C ILE A 39 -0.37 -7.93 -1.02
N ARG A 40 -0.60 -9.18 -0.62
CA ARG A 40 0.48 -10.07 -0.18
C ARG A 40 1.48 -10.41 -1.27
N GLN A 41 1.01 -10.58 -2.51
CA GLN A 41 1.89 -10.82 -3.66
C GLN A 41 2.82 -9.64 -3.90
N MET A 42 2.29 -8.41 -3.86
CA MET A 42 3.11 -7.20 -3.99
C MET A 42 4.09 -7.03 -2.84
N GLN A 43 3.72 -7.44 -1.63
CA GLN A 43 4.56 -7.34 -0.43
C GLN A 43 5.68 -8.38 -0.36
N THR A 44 5.75 -9.33 -1.29
CA THR A 44 6.60 -10.51 -1.17
C THR A 44 7.50 -10.68 -2.38
N ARG A 45 8.78 -10.99 -2.15
CA ARG A 45 9.79 -11.22 -3.19
C ARG A 45 10.66 -12.41 -2.80
N GLU A 46 11.15 -13.14 -3.80
CA GLU A 46 12.06 -14.27 -3.59
C GLU A 46 13.43 -13.93 -4.17
N TYR A 47 14.48 -14.35 -3.47
CA TYR A 47 15.87 -14.05 -3.73
C TYR A 47 16.68 -15.33 -3.82
N GLU A 48 17.63 -15.38 -4.75
CA GLU A 48 18.62 -16.45 -4.85
C GLU A 48 19.86 -16.12 -4.01
N ALA A 49 19.64 -15.81 -2.74
CA ALA A 49 20.68 -15.49 -1.78
C ALA A 49 20.39 -16.10 -0.39
N PRO A 50 21.44 -16.37 0.41
CA PRO A 50 21.29 -16.77 1.81
C PRO A 50 20.50 -15.73 2.62
N LYS A 51 19.91 -16.18 3.73
CA LYS A 51 19.05 -15.33 4.57
C LYS A 51 19.83 -14.14 5.12
N GLU A 52 21.08 -14.37 5.48
CA GLU A 52 22.00 -13.42 6.11
C GLU A 52 22.29 -12.24 5.17
N VAL A 53 22.67 -12.54 3.92
CA VAL A 53 22.92 -11.55 2.87
C VAL A 53 21.70 -10.66 2.62
N VAL A 54 20.50 -11.25 2.60
CA VAL A 54 19.27 -10.50 2.34
C VAL A 54 18.88 -9.63 3.54
N ILE A 55 19.17 -10.07 4.77
CA ILE A 55 18.98 -9.26 5.98
C ILE A 55 19.93 -8.06 5.97
N GLU A 56 21.21 -8.28 5.65
CA GLU A 56 22.22 -7.21 5.56
C GLU A 56 21.85 -6.19 4.48
N ALA A 57 21.47 -6.64 3.28
CA ALA A 57 21.00 -5.76 2.22
C ALA A 57 19.74 -4.96 2.63
N SER A 58 18.82 -5.60 3.35
CA SER A 58 17.62 -4.93 3.88
C SER A 58 17.96 -3.90 4.95
N LEU A 59 18.95 -4.19 5.80
CA LEU A 59 19.44 -3.26 6.82
C LEU A 59 20.12 -2.04 6.18
N GLY A 60 20.97 -2.27 5.17
CA GLY A 60 21.60 -1.22 4.38
C GLY A 60 20.58 -0.30 3.72
N PHE A 61 19.58 -0.88 3.05
CA PHE A 61 18.45 -0.10 2.48
C PHE A 61 17.79 0.83 3.52
N LEU A 62 17.49 0.32 4.72
CA LEU A 62 16.87 1.14 5.76
C LEU A 62 17.82 2.24 6.26
N GLN A 63 19.11 1.96 6.38
CA GLN A 63 20.10 2.95 6.79
C GLN A 63 20.30 4.04 5.73
N ASP A 64 20.41 3.65 4.46
CA ASP A 64 20.58 4.56 3.31
C ASP A 64 19.40 5.50 3.16
N GLU A 65 18.18 5.01 3.38
CA GLU A 65 16.96 5.82 3.34
C GLU A 65 16.74 6.63 4.64
N GLY A 66 17.65 6.55 5.62
CA GLY A 66 17.60 7.34 6.85
C GLY A 66 16.59 6.85 7.89
N TYR A 67 16.26 5.56 7.91
CA TYR A 67 15.44 4.98 8.96
C TYR A 67 16.25 4.75 10.24
N ILE A 68 15.60 5.00 11.37
CA ILE A 68 16.10 4.58 12.68
C ILE A 68 15.72 3.11 12.88
N ILE A 69 16.73 2.23 12.93
CA ILE A 69 16.53 0.81 13.19
C ILE A 69 16.04 0.63 14.64
N LYS A 70 14.88 0.03 14.81
CA LYS A 70 14.25 -0.22 16.11
C LYS A 70 14.41 -1.68 16.56
N ASN A 71 14.43 -2.61 15.62
CA ASN A 71 14.68 -4.02 15.92
C ASN A 71 15.33 -4.70 14.71
N ALA A 72 16.43 -5.41 14.93
CA ALA A 72 17.02 -6.29 13.96
C ALA A 72 17.33 -7.62 14.66
N ASN A 73 16.74 -8.71 14.17
CA ASN A 73 16.95 -10.05 14.68
C ASN A 73 17.30 -10.99 13.54
N GLU A 74 18.58 -11.31 13.44
CA GLU A 74 19.12 -12.18 12.39
C GLU A 74 18.51 -13.59 12.45
N LYS A 75 18.34 -14.16 13.64
CA LYS A 75 17.77 -15.50 13.82
C LYS A 75 16.35 -15.58 13.28
N LEU A 76 15.49 -14.64 13.65
CA LEU A 76 14.10 -14.56 13.21
C LEU A 76 13.94 -13.97 11.80
N GLY A 77 15.00 -13.38 11.26
CA GLY A 77 15.00 -12.69 9.98
C GLY A 77 14.09 -11.47 9.99
N ILE A 78 14.12 -10.68 11.06
CA ILE A 78 13.28 -9.49 11.20
C ILE A 78 14.17 -8.25 11.17
N VAL A 79 13.83 -7.29 10.33
CA VAL A 79 14.39 -5.93 10.36
C VAL A 79 13.23 -4.94 10.42
N TYR A 80 13.24 -4.07 11.41
CA TYR A 80 12.18 -3.10 11.67
C TYR A 80 12.79 -1.72 11.89
N GLY A 81 12.31 -0.75 11.10
CA GLY A 81 12.79 0.63 11.13
C GLY A 81 11.64 1.62 11.13
N THR A 82 11.90 2.81 11.66
CA THR A 82 10.96 3.93 11.66
C THR A 82 11.64 5.19 11.17
N LYS A 83 10.92 6.00 10.39
CA LYS A 83 11.39 7.29 9.90
C LYS A 83 10.32 8.34 10.16
N GLU A 84 10.73 9.49 10.69
CA GLU A 84 9.85 10.66 10.77
C GLU A 84 9.77 11.28 9.37
N VAL A 85 8.54 11.49 8.91
CA VAL A 85 8.29 12.06 7.58
C VAL A 85 8.25 13.57 7.73
N ASP A 86 9.37 14.23 7.43
CA ASP A 86 9.41 15.67 7.21
C ASP A 86 9.31 15.98 5.71
N VAL A 87 8.80 17.14 5.33
CA VAL A 87 8.53 17.52 3.94
C VAL A 87 9.82 17.96 3.24
N GLU A 88 10.80 17.06 3.15
CA GLU A 88 12.05 17.33 2.44
C GLU A 88 12.49 16.10 1.62
N SER A 89 12.10 16.15 0.33
CA SER A 89 12.51 15.35 -0.85
C SER A 89 12.58 13.80 -0.78
N GLY A 90 12.52 13.15 -1.96
CA GLY A 90 12.54 11.69 -2.11
C GLY A 90 11.25 10.98 -1.65
N TRP A 91 11.41 9.85 -0.95
CA TRP A 91 10.34 9.04 -0.34
C TRP A 91 9.38 9.86 0.55
N ASN A 92 9.87 10.95 1.13
CA ASN A 92 9.10 11.84 1.98
C ASN A 92 7.94 12.54 1.24
N LYS A 93 8.08 12.82 -0.07
CA LYS A 93 6.99 13.40 -0.88
C LYS A 93 5.85 12.40 -1.09
N PHE A 94 6.19 11.13 -1.30
CA PHE A 94 5.20 10.05 -1.42
C PHE A 94 4.40 9.92 -0.12
N PHE A 95 5.08 9.85 1.03
CA PHE A 95 4.40 9.78 2.32
C PHE A 95 3.62 11.04 2.67
N GLY A 96 4.12 12.22 2.29
CA GLY A 96 3.38 13.48 2.39
C GLY A 96 2.08 13.42 1.60
N GLY A 97 2.10 12.98 0.34
CA GLY A 97 0.89 12.78 -0.46
C GLY A 97 -0.06 11.74 0.13
N LEU A 98 0.47 10.63 0.64
CA LEU A 98 -0.33 9.60 1.33
C LEU A 98 -1.00 10.18 2.57
N SER A 99 -0.28 10.95 3.39
CA SER A 99 -0.85 11.58 4.59
C SER A 99 -1.97 12.57 4.25
N LYS A 100 -1.81 13.38 3.20
CA LYS A 100 -2.85 14.28 2.67
C LYS A 100 -4.10 13.53 2.23
N GLY A 101 -3.93 12.42 1.49
CA GLY A 101 -5.04 11.58 1.03
C GLY A 101 -5.79 10.87 2.16
N LEU A 102 -5.10 10.59 3.28
CA LEU A 102 -5.71 9.97 4.45
C LEU A 102 -6.49 10.97 5.31
N ASP A 103 -5.98 12.19 5.51
CA ASP A 103 -6.63 13.16 6.41
C ASP A 103 -7.66 14.07 5.72
N GLY A 104 -7.73 14.05 4.38
CA GLY A 104 -8.78 14.69 3.58
C GLY A 104 -8.69 16.21 3.58
N ASP A 105 -8.32 16.78 2.42
CA ASP A 105 -8.39 18.19 1.94
C ASP A 105 -8.31 19.37 2.95
N ASN A 106 -7.77 19.13 4.13
CA ASN A 106 -7.31 20.16 5.04
C ASN A 106 -5.83 20.34 4.72
N ASP A 107 -5.41 21.59 4.61
CA ASP A 107 -4.05 22.01 4.29
C ASP A 107 -3.09 21.44 5.36
N VAL A 108 -2.67 20.18 5.18
CA VAL A 108 -1.70 19.49 6.04
C VAL A 108 -0.33 20.02 5.65
N ALA A 109 -0.14 21.26 6.02
CA ALA A 109 1.11 21.93 6.14
C ALA A 109 1.19 22.25 7.65
N TRP A 110 2.10 21.57 8.35
CA TRP A 110 2.77 22.03 9.57
C TRP A 110 2.38 21.57 10.99
N ASP A 111 1.42 20.66 11.26
CA ASP A 111 1.11 20.35 12.68
C ASP A 111 0.82 18.88 13.05
N LYS A 112 1.16 17.91 12.18
CA LYS A 112 1.05 16.48 12.53
C LYS A 112 2.33 15.74 12.19
N ASN A 113 3.05 15.30 13.23
CA ASN A 113 4.15 14.36 13.07
C ASN A 113 3.57 13.06 12.50
N SER A 114 4.16 12.57 11.40
CA SER A 114 3.85 11.25 10.90
C SER A 114 5.11 10.39 10.92
N VAL A 115 4.93 9.15 11.40
CA VAL A 115 5.99 8.16 11.49
C VAL A 115 5.69 7.08 10.49
N HIS A 116 6.61 6.92 9.55
CA HIS A 116 6.63 5.81 8.64
C HIS A 116 7.32 4.62 9.30
N GLU A 117 6.67 3.46 9.27
CA GLU A 117 7.17 2.23 9.83
C GLU A 117 7.28 1.17 8.73
N ILE A 118 8.41 0.48 8.70
CA ILE A 118 8.70 -0.59 7.74
C ILE A 118 9.24 -1.80 8.47
N SER A 119 8.68 -2.95 8.14
CA SER A 119 9.05 -4.26 8.69
C SER A 119 9.36 -5.21 7.56
N VAL A 120 10.60 -5.67 7.52
CA VAL A 120 11.10 -6.66 6.57
C VAL A 120 11.25 -7.99 7.32
N ASN A 121 10.60 -9.04 6.79
CA ASN A 121 10.74 -10.40 7.27
C ASN A 121 11.40 -11.26 6.19
N VAL A 122 12.50 -11.92 6.53
CA VAL A 122 13.30 -12.76 5.65
C VAL A 122 13.25 -14.20 6.15
N ARG A 123 12.80 -15.12 5.29
CA ARG A 123 12.79 -16.56 5.57
C ARG A 123 13.73 -17.28 4.63
N GLY A 124 14.73 -17.94 5.19
CA GLY A 124 15.72 -18.72 4.43
C GLY A 124 15.25 -20.14 4.12
N PHE A 125 15.60 -20.59 2.92
CA PHE A 125 15.40 -21.95 2.39
C PHE A 125 16.71 -22.39 1.72
N GLY A 126 17.74 -22.67 2.53
CA GLY A 126 19.08 -22.99 2.03
C GLY A 126 19.71 -21.80 1.30
N LYS A 127 19.93 -21.93 -0.03
CA LYS A 127 20.50 -20.87 -0.87
C LYS A 127 19.49 -19.83 -1.38
N LYS A 128 18.20 -20.02 -1.07
CA LYS A 128 17.13 -19.11 -1.47
C LYS A 128 16.51 -18.48 -0.24
N SER A 129 15.97 -17.28 -0.40
CA SER A 129 15.29 -16.57 0.68
C SER A 129 14.01 -15.92 0.17
N LYS A 130 13.01 -15.86 1.05
CA LYS A 130 11.74 -15.19 0.79
C LYS A 130 11.60 -14.00 1.71
N VAL A 131 11.44 -12.83 1.11
CA VAL A 131 11.28 -11.56 1.80
C VAL A 131 9.84 -11.14 1.76
N ARG A 132 9.35 -10.64 2.89
CA ARG A 132 8.07 -9.95 2.99
C ARG A 132 8.27 -8.57 3.61
N VAL A 133 7.81 -7.54 2.93
CA VAL A 133 7.87 -6.16 3.41
C VAL A 133 6.47 -5.67 3.76
N ILE A 134 6.32 -5.16 4.97
CA ILE A 134 5.09 -4.51 5.44
C ILE A 134 5.45 -3.07 5.77
N SER A 135 4.61 -2.15 5.31
CA SER A 135 4.86 -0.72 5.46
C SER A 135 3.58 0.01 5.83
N GLN A 136 3.68 0.93 6.79
CA GLN A 136 2.55 1.68 7.32
C GLN A 136 2.96 3.08 7.73
N VAL A 137 2.03 4.02 7.66
CA VAL A 137 2.18 5.38 8.19
C VAL A 137 1.29 5.55 9.39
N LYS A 138 1.85 6.02 10.50
CA LYS A 138 1.15 6.46 11.70
C LYS A 138 1.12 7.98 11.71
N ILE A 139 -0.06 8.57 11.76
CA ILE A 139 -0.26 10.01 11.89
C ILE A 139 -0.61 10.29 13.35
N TYR A 140 0.13 11.19 13.97
CA TYR A 140 -0.12 11.63 15.35
C TYR A 140 -0.94 12.92 15.35
N ASP A 141 -1.78 13.09 16.37
CA ASP A 141 -2.45 14.37 16.64
C ASP A 141 -1.53 15.34 17.39
N THR A 142 -1.97 16.58 17.56
CA THR A 142 -1.24 17.64 18.28
C THR A 142 -1.06 17.36 19.77
N ARG A 143 -1.67 16.28 20.30
CA ARG A 143 -1.52 15.81 21.68
C ARG A 143 -0.57 14.60 21.78
N GLY A 144 0.02 14.18 20.66
CA GLY A 144 0.93 13.04 20.58
C GLY A 144 0.25 11.67 20.58
N ALA A 145 -1.08 11.60 20.45
CA ALA A 145 -1.79 10.33 20.31
C ALA A 145 -1.85 9.88 18.85
N VAL A 146 -1.86 8.57 18.59
CA VAL A 146 -2.00 8.03 17.23
C VAL A 146 -3.41 8.30 16.73
N SER A 147 -3.54 9.22 15.79
CA SER A 147 -4.82 9.59 15.17
C SER A 147 -5.23 8.60 14.09
N LYS A 148 -4.27 8.12 13.29
CA LYS A 148 -4.55 7.24 12.15
C LYS A 148 -3.38 6.33 11.84
N VAL A 149 -3.69 5.10 11.44
CA VAL A 149 -2.71 4.14 10.91
C VAL A 149 -3.20 3.68 9.54
N ALA A 150 -2.35 3.81 8.53
CA ALA A 150 -2.66 3.38 7.18
C ALA A 150 -1.55 2.47 6.65
N GLN A 151 -1.94 1.31 6.15
CA GLN A 151 -1.03 0.42 5.43
C GLN A 151 -0.82 0.95 4.02
N ILE A 152 0.43 0.88 3.56
CA ILE A 152 0.78 1.26 2.19
C ILE A 152 0.47 0.09 1.29
N THR A 153 -0.35 0.32 0.27
CA THR A 153 -0.77 -0.68 -0.72
C THR A 153 -0.51 -0.18 -2.13
N ASP A 154 0.55 0.60 -2.31
CA ASP A 154 0.98 1.12 -3.60
C ASP A 154 1.98 0.18 -4.25
N GLU A 155 1.75 -0.18 -5.52
CA GLU A 155 2.57 -1.18 -6.22
C GLU A 155 3.96 -0.63 -6.59
N GLU A 156 4.03 0.64 -7.01
CA GLU A 156 5.28 1.30 -7.41
C GLU A 156 6.23 1.44 -6.21
N PHE A 157 5.68 1.80 -5.06
CA PHE A 157 6.36 1.82 -3.78
C PHE A 157 7.05 0.49 -3.47
N TYR A 158 6.33 -0.64 -3.56
CA TYR A 158 6.91 -1.96 -3.30
C TYR A 158 7.94 -2.36 -4.35
N LYS A 159 7.70 -2.04 -5.63
CA LYS A 159 8.68 -2.26 -6.71
C LYS A 159 10.00 -1.53 -6.43
N ASN A 160 9.93 -0.29 -5.97
CA ASN A 160 11.12 0.49 -5.65
C ASN A 160 11.91 -0.11 -4.47
N ILE A 161 11.22 -0.54 -3.40
CA ILE A 161 11.90 -1.21 -2.26
C ILE A 161 12.64 -2.44 -2.74
N PHE A 162 11.97 -3.33 -3.47
CA PHE A 162 12.60 -4.54 -3.94
C PHE A 162 13.72 -4.26 -4.92
N TYR A 163 13.62 -3.23 -5.76
CA TYR A 163 14.72 -2.82 -6.62
C TYR A 163 15.97 -2.40 -5.82
N ILE A 164 15.81 -1.68 -4.71
CA ILE A 164 16.94 -1.28 -3.87
C ILE A 164 17.52 -2.49 -3.12
N ILE A 165 16.68 -3.36 -2.56
CA ILE A 165 17.14 -4.60 -1.91
C ILE A 165 17.82 -5.52 -2.93
N ASP A 166 17.30 -5.65 -4.15
CA ASP A 166 17.91 -6.42 -5.25
C ASP A 166 19.34 -5.92 -5.53
N LYS A 167 19.55 -4.60 -5.54
CA LYS A 167 20.90 -4.02 -5.65
C LYS A 167 21.79 -4.36 -4.46
N GLY A 168 21.31 -4.21 -3.24
CA GLY A 168 22.09 -4.53 -2.04
C GLY A 168 22.53 -5.99 -1.99
N VAL A 169 21.61 -6.91 -2.33
CA VAL A 169 21.90 -8.34 -2.43
C VAL A 169 22.95 -8.61 -3.51
N PHE A 170 22.83 -7.97 -4.67
CA PHE A 170 23.79 -8.11 -5.75
C PHE A 170 25.19 -7.62 -5.34
N LEU A 171 25.29 -6.46 -4.69
CA LEU A 171 26.58 -5.91 -4.23
C LEU A 171 27.29 -6.84 -3.23
N HIS A 172 26.55 -7.40 -2.26
CA HIS A 172 27.12 -8.36 -1.32
C HIS A 172 27.59 -9.67 -1.99
N GLN A 173 26.91 -10.10 -3.05
CA GLN A 173 27.34 -11.28 -3.82
C GLN A 173 28.64 -11.03 -4.59
N GLU A 174 28.86 -9.80 -5.06
CA GLU A 174 30.09 -9.37 -5.73
C GLU A 174 31.22 -9.00 -4.74
N GLY A 175 30.94 -8.97 -3.43
CA GLY A 175 31.92 -8.69 -2.39
C GLY A 175 32.23 -7.20 -2.20
N LEU A 176 31.27 -6.33 -2.50
CA LEU A 176 31.34 -4.87 -2.36
C LEU A 176 30.52 -4.35 -1.18
#